data_AF-A0A965X605-F1
#
_entry.id   AF-A0A965X605-F1
#
_cell.length_a   1.000
_cell.length_b   1.000
_cell.length_c   1.000
_cell.angle_alpha   90.00
_cell.angle_beta   90.00
_cell.angle_gamma   90.00
#
_symmetry.space_group_name_H-M   'P 1'
#
loop_
_entity.id
_entity.type
_entity.pdbx_description
1 polymer ?
#
loop_
_entity_poly.entity_id
_entity_poly.type
_entity_poly.pdbx_seq_one_letter_code
_entity_poly.pdbx_strand_id
1 'polypeptide(L)'
;MPQCSFSRATAMASMTPVQNIFIAEYMVKAPDPYVKVYLYGLMQCHNPALAEEDMAFALEMGEQELAEAFLYWQAQGLINILASDPLRVEYKHPAAAAPLSGGGARRYAAFNAALQDALRDALGQSGKARVFFPGEMQKIYDWIEVFSLEEAAVILLVRHCLE
;
A
#
# COMPACT_ATOMS: atom_id res chain seq x y z
N MET A 1 -29.03 17.71 2.60
CA MET A 1 -28.84 17.25 3.98
C MET A 1 -27.68 18.02 4.59
N PRO A 2 -27.68 18.34 5.90
CA PRO A 2 -26.57 19.05 6.51
C PRO A 2 -25.28 18.21 6.47
N GLN A 3 -24.15 18.87 6.24
CA GLN A 3 -22.81 18.29 6.33
C GLN A 3 -22.14 18.84 7.60
N CYS A 4 -21.63 17.95 8.44
CA CYS A 4 -21.00 18.30 9.72
C CYS A 4 -19.53 17.87 9.70
N SER A 5 -18.63 18.73 10.18
CA SER A 5 -17.20 18.45 10.32
C SER A 5 -16.62 19.18 11.53
N PHE A 6 -15.47 18.71 12.02
CA PHE A 6 -14.68 19.44 13.01
C PHE A 6 -13.91 20.59 12.35
N SER A 7 -13.67 21.66 13.10
CA SER A 7 -12.73 22.70 12.66
C SER A 7 -11.30 22.14 12.55
N ARG A 8 -10.46 22.74 11.70
CA ARG A 8 -9.06 22.32 11.57
C ARG A 8 -8.30 22.39 12.89
N ALA A 9 -8.53 23.41 13.72
CA ALA A 9 -7.90 23.53 15.03
C ALA A 9 -8.32 22.38 15.98
N THR A 10 -9.60 22.00 15.94
CA THR A 10 -10.10 20.85 16.71
C THR A 10 -9.52 19.53 16.18
N ALA A 11 -9.42 19.37 14.87
CA ALA A 11 -8.80 18.20 14.25
C ALA A 11 -7.32 18.07 14.62
N MET A 12 -6.57 19.17 14.64
CA MET A 12 -5.17 19.22 15.12
C MET A 12 -5.01 18.85 16.59
N ALA A 13 -6.01 19.16 17.43
CA ALA A 13 -6.03 18.79 18.85
C ALA A 13 -6.58 17.38 19.11
N SER A 14 -6.97 16.64 18.07
CA SER A 14 -7.52 15.29 18.18
C SER A 14 -6.42 14.24 18.26
N MET A 15 -6.81 12.97 18.41
CA MET A 15 -5.90 11.82 18.47
C MET A 15 -6.12 10.91 17.26
N THR A 16 -5.04 10.36 16.73
CA THR A 16 -5.07 9.32 15.69
C THR A 16 -4.89 7.95 16.37
N PRO A 17 -5.93 7.12 16.50
CA PRO A 17 -5.79 5.81 17.14
C PRO A 17 -5.00 4.85 16.25
N VAL A 18 -3.86 4.37 16.75
CA VAL A 18 -3.05 3.35 16.09
C VAL A 18 -3.24 2.02 16.80
N GLN A 19 -3.51 0.96 16.06
CA GLN A 19 -3.72 -0.35 16.65
C GLN A 19 -2.40 -0.97 17.12
N ASN A 20 -2.39 -1.58 18.30
CA ASN A 20 -1.19 -2.23 18.85
C ASN A 20 -0.64 -3.33 17.93
N ILE A 21 -1.50 -4.01 17.17
CA ILE A 21 -1.07 -5.02 16.20
C ILE A 21 -0.27 -4.40 15.03
N PHE A 22 -0.60 -3.18 14.59
CA PHE A 22 0.22 -2.46 13.62
C PHE A 22 1.62 -2.20 14.18
N ILE A 23 1.67 -1.67 15.41
CA ILE A 23 2.93 -1.34 16.09
C ILE A 23 3.80 -2.58 16.25
N ALA A 24 3.24 -3.67 16.77
CA ALA A 24 3.99 -4.88 17.08
C ALA A 24 4.44 -5.66 15.84
N GLU A 25 3.60 -5.76 14.80
CA GLU A 25 3.82 -6.71 13.70
C GLU A 25 4.24 -6.08 12.38
N TYR A 26 3.91 -4.81 12.15
CA TYR A 26 4.07 -4.14 10.86
C TYR A 26 5.08 -3.00 10.94
N MET A 27 4.92 -2.09 11.90
CA MET A 27 5.76 -0.90 12.06
C MET A 27 7.24 -1.24 12.20
N VAL A 28 7.58 -2.23 13.04
CA VAL A 28 8.98 -2.62 13.32
C VAL A 28 9.71 -3.24 12.12
N LYS A 29 8.99 -3.63 11.06
CA LYS A 29 9.54 -4.27 9.85
C LYS A 29 9.52 -3.33 8.64
N ALA A 30 8.87 -2.18 8.76
CA ALA A 30 8.71 -1.24 7.66
C ALA A 30 9.93 -0.32 7.57
N PRO A 31 10.30 0.15 6.36
CA PRO A 31 11.25 1.24 6.21
C PRO A 31 10.77 2.48 6.98
N ASP A 32 11.69 3.16 7.68
CA ASP A 32 11.36 4.31 8.54
C ASP A 32 10.51 5.38 7.82
N PRO A 33 10.80 5.79 6.56
CA PRO A 33 9.97 6.77 5.86
C PRO A 33 8.55 6.27 5.57
N TYR A 34 8.32 4.96 5.48
CA TYR A 34 7.00 4.42 5.14
C TYR A 34 6.07 4.42 6.36
N VAL A 35 6.64 4.38 7.57
CA VAL A 35 5.88 4.51 8.81
C VAL A 35 5.19 5.87 8.90
N LYS A 36 5.90 6.98 8.58
CA LYS A 36 5.29 8.32 8.57
C LYS A 36 4.17 8.44 7.53
N VAL A 37 4.32 7.82 6.35
CA VAL A 37 3.25 7.77 5.33
C VAL A 37 2.01 7.07 5.87
N TYR A 38 2.17 5.90 6.49
CA TYR A 38 1.03 5.16 7.05
C TYR A 38 0.29 5.98 8.10
N LEU A 39 1.02 6.53 9.07
CA LEU A 39 0.44 7.28 10.18
C LEU A 39 -0.23 8.58 9.72
N TYR A 40 0.37 9.28 8.74
CA TYR A 40 -0.19 10.52 8.20
C TYR A 40 -1.48 10.26 7.43
N GLY A 41 -1.53 9.24 6.56
CA GLY A 41 -2.77 8.87 5.88
C GLY A 41 -3.83 8.35 6.84
N LEU A 42 -3.45 7.60 7.88
CA LEU A 42 -4.38 7.17 8.94
C LEU A 42 -4.98 8.37 9.69
N MET A 43 -4.16 9.40 9.98
CA MET A 43 -4.64 10.66 10.56
C MET A 43 -5.68 11.33 9.66
N GLN A 44 -5.45 11.40 8.35
CA GLN A 44 -6.40 11.96 7.40
C GLN A 44 -7.70 11.16 7.32
N CYS A 45 -7.64 9.82 7.40
CA CYS A 45 -8.85 8.99 7.47
C CYS A 45 -9.70 9.31 8.71
N HIS A 46 -9.07 9.51 9.87
CA HIS A 46 -9.78 9.85 11.11
C HIS A 46 -10.21 11.32 11.18
N ASN A 47 -9.56 12.19 10.41
CA ASN A 47 -9.79 13.63 10.43
C ASN A 47 -9.89 14.17 8.99
N PRO A 48 -11.06 14.05 8.32
CA PRO A 48 -11.21 14.50 6.93
C PRO A 48 -10.89 15.98 6.71
N ALA A 49 -11.03 16.83 7.74
CA ALA A 49 -10.62 18.24 7.69
C ALA A 49 -9.10 18.45 7.53
N LEU A 50 -8.28 17.41 7.74
CA LEU A 50 -6.84 17.40 7.52
C LEU A 50 -6.45 16.70 6.20
N ALA A 51 -7.42 16.09 5.51
CA ALA A 51 -7.17 15.38 4.26
C ALA A 51 -6.93 16.31 3.05
N GLU A 52 -7.21 17.60 3.20
CA GLU A 52 -6.93 18.62 2.18
C GLU A 52 -5.44 19.01 2.12
N GLU A 53 -4.64 18.58 3.10
CA GLU A 53 -3.20 18.83 3.11
C GLU A 53 -2.46 17.88 2.17
N ASP A 54 -1.64 18.45 1.28
CA ASP A 54 -0.76 17.69 0.41
C ASP A 54 0.23 16.86 1.24
N MET A 55 0.10 15.55 1.16
CA MET A 55 0.91 14.59 1.90
C MET A 55 2.37 14.58 1.44
N ALA A 56 2.63 14.75 0.14
CA ALA A 56 3.98 14.79 -0.40
C ALA A 56 4.72 16.01 0.16
N PHE A 57 4.04 17.15 0.17
CA PHE A 57 4.57 18.37 0.79
C PHE A 57 4.78 18.21 2.31
N ALA A 58 3.76 17.73 3.04
CA ALA A 58 3.81 17.62 4.49
C ALA A 58 4.86 16.63 5.01
N LEU A 59 5.15 15.57 4.24
CA LEU A 59 6.13 14.55 4.61
C LEU A 59 7.52 14.81 4.00
N GLU A 60 7.68 15.88 3.21
CA GLU A 60 8.89 16.19 2.45
C GLU A 60 9.33 14.98 1.59
N MET A 61 8.37 14.37 0.88
CA MET A 61 8.58 13.19 0.04
C MET A 61 8.19 13.47 -1.40
N GLY A 62 8.92 12.90 -2.36
CA GLY A 62 8.52 12.93 -3.76
C GLY A 62 7.30 12.04 -4.03
N GLU A 63 6.50 12.35 -5.06
CA GLU A 63 5.32 11.55 -5.44
C GLU A 63 5.65 10.07 -5.66
N GLN A 64 6.81 9.78 -6.26
CA GLN A 64 7.26 8.41 -6.49
C GLN A 64 7.56 7.67 -5.17
N GLU A 65 8.26 8.30 -4.23
CA GLU A 65 8.57 7.72 -2.93
C GLU A 65 7.28 7.47 -2.11
N LEU A 66 6.33 8.39 -2.22
CA LEU A 66 5.02 8.27 -1.59
C LEU A 66 4.22 7.09 -2.19
N ALA A 67 4.22 6.95 -3.51
CA ALA A 67 3.59 5.82 -4.20
C ALA A 67 4.24 4.48 -3.79
N GLU A 68 5.56 4.41 -3.71
CA GLU A 68 6.29 3.23 -3.24
C GLU A 68 5.90 2.85 -1.81
N ALA A 69 5.75 3.83 -0.92
CA ALA A 69 5.28 3.59 0.45
C ALA A 69 3.86 2.98 0.47
N PHE A 70 2.92 3.52 -0.32
CA PHE A 70 1.57 2.96 -0.40
C PHE A 70 1.54 1.57 -1.01
N LEU A 71 2.41 1.27 -1.98
CA LEU A 71 2.55 -0.09 -2.53
C LEU A 71 3.06 -1.07 -1.49
N TYR A 72 4.03 -0.67 -0.68
CA TYR A 72 4.50 -1.48 0.43
C TYR A 72 3.35 -1.84 1.37
N TRP A 73 2.55 -0.85 1.79
CA TRP A 73 1.41 -1.09 2.68
C TRP A 73 0.27 -1.88 2.04
N GLN A 74 0.07 -1.75 0.73
CA GLN A 74 -0.82 -2.63 -0.02
C GLN A 74 -0.33 -4.08 0.00
N ALA A 75 0.97 -4.31 -0.21
CA ALA A 75 1.57 -5.64 -0.13
C ALA A 75 1.48 -6.24 1.29
N GLN A 76 1.49 -5.41 2.33
CA GLN A 76 1.23 -5.84 3.72
C GLN A 76 -0.27 -6.09 4.01
N GLY A 77 -1.15 -5.84 3.04
CA GLY A 77 -2.60 -6.01 3.16
C GLY A 77 -3.29 -4.96 4.02
N LEU A 78 -2.62 -3.84 4.35
CA LEU A 78 -3.17 -2.77 5.18
C LEU A 78 -3.84 -1.66 4.38
N ILE A 79 -3.62 -1.61 3.07
CA ILE A 79 -4.14 -0.58 2.18
C ILE A 79 -4.63 -1.22 0.87
N ASN A 80 -5.61 -0.61 0.23
CA ASN A 80 -5.96 -0.80 -1.18
C ASN A 80 -5.67 0.48 -1.96
N ILE A 81 -4.99 0.40 -3.10
CA ILE A 81 -4.90 1.50 -4.06
C ILE A 81 -6.09 1.41 -5.02
N LEU A 82 -6.94 2.43 -5.00
CA LEU A 82 -8.16 2.52 -5.81
C LEU A 82 -7.94 3.24 -7.15
N ALA A 83 -7.00 4.18 -7.19
CA ALA A 83 -6.58 4.90 -8.39
C ALA A 83 -5.14 5.40 -8.21
N SER A 84 -4.40 5.56 -9.31
CA SER A 84 -3.00 6.00 -9.29
C SER A 84 -2.79 7.46 -9.70
N ASP A 85 -3.77 8.10 -10.34
CA ASP A 85 -3.71 9.50 -10.79
C ASP A 85 -5.11 10.14 -10.81
N PRO A 86 -5.47 10.97 -9.81
CA PRO A 86 -4.75 11.20 -8.57
C PRO A 86 -4.72 9.93 -7.71
N LEU A 87 -3.65 9.76 -6.93
CA LEU A 87 -3.51 8.61 -6.03
C LEU A 87 -4.65 8.58 -5.00
N ARG A 88 -5.46 7.52 -5.03
CA ARG A 88 -6.51 7.27 -4.04
C ARG A 88 -6.28 5.94 -3.36
N VAL A 89 -6.26 5.97 -2.04
CA VAL A 89 -5.98 4.81 -1.19
C VAL A 89 -7.09 4.62 -0.17
N GLU A 90 -7.35 3.37 0.18
CA GLU A 90 -8.29 2.97 1.22
C GLU A 90 -7.54 2.18 2.29
N TYR A 91 -7.67 2.61 3.54
CA TYR A 91 -7.05 1.95 4.69
C TYR A 91 -7.90 0.79 5.20
N LYS A 92 -7.25 -0.30 5.57
CA LYS A 92 -7.85 -1.45 6.24
C LYS A 92 -7.37 -1.52 7.67
N HIS A 93 -8.28 -1.83 8.58
CA HIS A 93 -7.91 -2.16 9.94
C HIS A 93 -7.15 -3.50 9.97
N PRO A 94 -5.96 -3.57 10.58
CA PRO A 94 -5.29 -4.85 10.79
C PRO A 94 -6.13 -5.71 11.74
N ALA A 95 -6.82 -6.72 11.21
CA ALA A 95 -7.68 -7.57 12.03
C ALA A 95 -6.85 -8.37 13.04
N ALA A 96 -7.23 -8.28 14.32
CA ALA A 96 -6.74 -9.19 15.35
C ALA A 96 -7.29 -10.59 15.05
N ALA A 97 -6.45 -11.46 14.49
CA ALA A 97 -6.72 -12.89 14.32
C ALA A 97 -7.89 -13.28 13.38
N ALA A 98 -7.98 -12.69 12.19
CA ALA A 98 -8.42 -13.53 11.06
C ALA A 98 -7.32 -14.58 10.83
N PRO A 99 -7.63 -15.88 10.71
CA PRO A 99 -6.63 -16.87 10.37
C PRO A 99 -6.12 -16.52 8.99
N LEU A 100 -4.98 -15.82 8.91
CA LEU A 100 -4.14 -15.74 7.74
C LEU A 100 -4.91 -15.84 6.40
N SER A 101 -5.92 -15.00 6.17
CA SER A 101 -6.17 -14.52 4.81
C SER A 101 -5.02 -13.57 4.41
N GLY A 102 -4.26 -13.09 5.41
CA GLY A 102 -2.87 -12.64 5.28
C GLY A 102 -1.84 -13.76 5.17
N GLY A 103 -2.27 -15.02 4.98
CA GLY A 103 -1.41 -16.10 4.53
C GLY A 103 -0.86 -15.76 3.17
N GLY A 104 -1.69 -15.39 2.19
CA GLY A 104 -1.25 -14.98 0.85
C GLY A 104 -0.32 -13.77 0.85
N ALA A 105 -0.74 -12.63 1.41
CA ALA A 105 0.08 -11.40 1.40
C ALA A 105 1.44 -11.54 2.11
N ARG A 106 1.50 -12.31 3.20
CA ARG A 106 2.74 -12.59 3.96
C ARG A 106 3.56 -13.74 3.36
N ARG A 107 2.91 -14.79 2.83
CA ARG A 107 3.53 -15.91 2.09
C ARG A 107 4.20 -15.40 0.82
N TYR A 108 3.53 -14.50 0.13
CA TYR A 108 4.00 -13.88 -1.10
C TYR A 108 4.74 -12.57 -0.85
N ALA A 109 5.17 -12.23 0.36
CA ALA A 109 5.88 -10.97 0.59
C ALA A 109 7.17 -10.87 -0.24
N ALA A 110 7.97 -11.96 -0.26
CA ALA A 110 9.17 -12.06 -1.07
C ALA A 110 8.84 -12.07 -2.58
N PHE A 111 7.80 -12.80 -2.97
CA PHE A 111 7.31 -12.85 -4.35
C PHE A 111 6.79 -11.49 -4.85
N ASN A 112 6.02 -10.78 -4.03
CA ASN A 112 5.51 -9.44 -4.30
C ASN A 112 6.65 -8.44 -4.48
N ALA A 113 7.71 -8.52 -3.65
CA ALA A 113 8.91 -7.72 -3.84
C ALA A 113 9.59 -8.03 -5.18
N ALA A 114 9.74 -9.32 -5.53
CA ALA A 114 10.32 -9.72 -6.81
C ALA A 114 9.48 -9.27 -8.03
N LEU A 115 8.15 -9.23 -7.91
CA LEU A 115 7.26 -8.67 -8.93
C LEU A 115 7.46 -7.16 -9.11
N GLN A 116 7.63 -6.42 -8.01
CA GLN A 116 7.90 -4.98 -8.05
C GLN A 116 9.26 -4.69 -8.68
N ASP A 117 10.28 -5.48 -8.35
CA ASP A 117 11.60 -5.38 -8.99
C ASP A 117 11.53 -5.70 -10.48
N ALA A 118 10.79 -6.75 -10.89
CA ALA A 118 10.58 -7.06 -12.30
C ALA A 118 9.87 -5.92 -13.06
N LEU A 119 8.89 -5.26 -12.44
CA LEU A 119 8.24 -4.06 -12.99
C LEU A 119 9.23 -2.90 -13.15
N ARG A 120 10.04 -2.65 -12.11
CA ARG A 120 11.05 -1.57 -12.08
C ARG A 120 12.11 -1.78 -13.15
N ASP A 121 12.61 -3.01 -13.29
CA ASP A 121 13.62 -3.36 -14.29
C ASP A 121 13.09 -3.19 -15.72
N ALA A 122 11.87 -3.69 -15.99
CA ALA A 122 11.27 -3.62 -17.31
C ALA A 122 10.86 -2.20 -17.72
N LEU A 123 10.35 -1.40 -16.77
CA LEU A 123 9.80 -0.06 -17.05
C LEU A 123 10.74 1.08 -16.68
N GLY A 124 11.92 0.80 -16.10
CA GLY A 124 12.90 1.79 -15.69
C GLY A 124 13.39 2.70 -16.83
N GLN A 125 13.30 2.23 -18.07
CA GLN A 125 13.62 3.04 -19.27
C GLN A 125 12.48 3.99 -19.68
N SER A 126 11.24 3.70 -19.30
CA SER A 126 10.06 4.47 -19.68
C SER A 126 9.77 5.65 -18.73
N GLY A 127 10.41 5.73 -17.56
CA GLY A 127 10.17 6.77 -16.56
C GLY A 127 8.75 6.79 -15.96
N LYS A 128 7.94 5.75 -16.21
CA LYS A 128 6.58 5.62 -15.66
C LYS A 128 6.59 4.64 -14.51
N ALA A 129 6.31 5.13 -13.31
CA ALA A 129 5.98 4.27 -12.18
C ALA A 129 4.66 3.54 -12.50
N ARG A 130 4.72 2.22 -12.65
CA ARG A 130 3.55 1.35 -12.79
C ARG A 130 3.51 0.39 -11.62
N VAL A 131 2.30 0.04 -11.23
CA VAL A 131 2.00 -0.87 -10.14
C VAL A 131 1.01 -1.91 -10.64
N PHE A 132 1.07 -3.13 -10.09
CA PHE A 132 0.00 -4.09 -10.30
C PHE A 132 -1.23 -3.67 -9.49
N PHE A 133 -2.34 -3.45 -10.18
CA PHE A 133 -3.61 -3.19 -9.54
C PHE A 133 -4.16 -4.46 -8.87
N PRO A 134 -5.07 -4.37 -7.88
CA PRO A 134 -5.60 -5.53 -7.19
C PRO A 134 -6.16 -6.63 -8.11
N GLY A 135 -6.80 -6.23 -9.22
CA GLY A 135 -7.31 -7.19 -10.21
C GLY A 135 -6.22 -7.90 -11.03
N GLU A 136 -5.09 -7.24 -11.28
CA GLU A 136 -3.92 -7.87 -11.91
C GLU A 136 -3.22 -8.79 -10.90
N MET A 137 -3.04 -8.33 -9.66
CA MET A 137 -2.46 -9.13 -8.58
C MET A 137 -3.25 -10.41 -8.31
N GLN A 138 -4.58 -10.35 -8.32
CA GLN A 138 -5.41 -11.55 -8.17
C GLN A 138 -5.13 -12.58 -9.26
N LYS A 139 -5.04 -12.16 -10.52
CA LYS A 139 -4.73 -13.06 -11.64
C LYS A 139 -3.33 -13.68 -11.49
N ILE A 140 -2.37 -12.90 -11.00
CA ILE A 140 -1.01 -13.37 -10.74
C ILE A 140 -1.00 -14.39 -9.58
N TYR A 141 -1.81 -14.18 -8.54
CA TYR A 141 -1.97 -15.18 -7.48
C TYR A 141 -2.68 -16.44 -7.95
N ASP A 142 -3.68 -16.32 -8.84
CA ASP A 142 -4.35 -17.48 -9.43
C ASP A 142 -3.34 -18.39 -10.17
N TRP A 143 -2.30 -17.83 -10.80
CA TRP A 143 -1.21 -18.63 -11.41
C TRP A 143 -0.50 -19.55 -10.42
N ILE A 144 -0.37 -19.12 -9.16
CA ILE A 144 0.24 -19.93 -8.10
C ILE A 144 -0.80 -20.84 -7.45
N GLU A 145 -1.98 -20.32 -7.11
CA GLU A 145 -2.96 -21.02 -6.29
C GLU A 145 -3.84 -21.98 -7.09
N VAL A 146 -4.24 -21.58 -8.30
CA VAL A 146 -5.12 -22.37 -9.19
C VAL A 146 -4.30 -23.21 -10.16
N PHE A 147 -3.30 -22.60 -10.78
CA PHE A 147 -2.48 -23.27 -11.80
C PHE A 147 -1.24 -23.96 -11.21
N SER A 148 -0.99 -23.81 -9.91
CA SER A 148 0.12 -24.46 -9.20
C SER A 148 1.50 -24.17 -9.80
N LEU A 149 1.68 -22.99 -10.41
CA LEU A 149 2.97 -22.55 -10.91
C LEU A 149 3.90 -22.18 -9.75
N GLU A 150 5.18 -22.48 -9.92
CA GLU A 150 6.21 -22.00 -8.99
C GLU A 150 6.37 -20.48 -9.09
N GLU A 151 6.64 -19.83 -7.96
CA GLU A 151 6.81 -18.37 -7.86
C GLU A 151 7.84 -17.85 -8.87
N ALA A 152 8.98 -18.54 -9.03
CA ALA A 152 10.02 -18.18 -9.99
C ALA A 152 9.53 -18.21 -11.45
N ALA A 153 8.68 -19.18 -11.81
CA ALA A 153 8.10 -19.28 -13.14
C ALA A 153 7.12 -18.13 -13.42
N VAL A 154 6.33 -17.75 -12.41
CA VAL A 154 5.42 -16.61 -12.51
C VAL A 154 6.17 -15.29 -12.72
N ILE A 155 7.29 -15.06 -12.02
CA ILE A 155 8.14 -13.88 -12.24
C ILE A 155 8.63 -13.82 -13.69
N LEU A 156 9.05 -14.96 -14.26
CA LEU A 156 9.51 -15.02 -15.65
C LEU A 156 8.38 -14.71 -16.65
N LEU A 157 7.18 -15.24 -16.41
CA LEU A 157 6.00 -14.95 -17.24
C LEU A 157 5.66 -13.45 -17.20
N VAL A 158 5.66 -12.85 -16.01
CA VAL A 158 5.40 -11.42 -15.84
C VAL A 158 6.44 -10.59 -16.59
N ARG A 159 7.73 -10.92 -16.48
CA ARG A 159 8.80 -10.24 -17.23
C ARG A 159 8.56 -10.31 -18.74
N HIS A 160 8.22 -11.48 -19.27
CA HIS A 160 7.95 -11.64 -20.69
C HIS A 160 6.70 -10.86 -21.16
N CYS A 161 5.69 -10.69 -20.30
CA CYS A 161 4.54 -9.85 -20.61
C CYS A 161 4.81 -8.34 -20.53
N LEU A 162 5.96 -7.94 -19.97
CA LEU A 162 6.38 -6.55 -19.82
C LEU A 162 7.40 -6.11 -20.90
N GLU A 163 8.00 -7.05 -21.63
CA GLU A 163 8.79 -6.82 -22.86
C GLU A 163 7.89 -6.38 -24.03
#